data_AF-A0A135SSG0-F1
#
_entry.id   AF-A0A135SSG0-F1
#
_cell.length_a   1.000
_cell.length_b   1.000
_cell.length_c   1.000
_cell.angle_alpha   90.00
_cell.angle_beta   90.00
_cell.angle_gamma   90.00
#
_symmetry.space_group_name_H-M   'P 1'
#
loop_
_entity.id
_entity.type
_entity.pdbx_description
1 polymer ?
#
loop_
_entity_poly.entity_id
_entity_poly.type
_entity_poly.pdbx_seq_one_letter_code
_entity_poly.pdbx_strand_id
1 'polypeptide(L)'
;MRCSVREWDIPTAADLKELSSWNTEEKRLLSSIRHGSDGSVYRFSAAASAIRYLQSIPAAMRAQLRKIVLVEDYRSVAHPESHARGLIPFCRENPLLRVERRVNLWRNLFQVDKRWHTPHQQCEHQHRAATRALRSRDITSTVALWVTEALALGPAGMPAASFSLVLDGDPAPQLCARIFQTVVQRDAAW
;
A
#
# COMPACT_ATOMS: atom_id res chain seq x y z
N MET A 1 -8.14 -24.99 -2.73
CA MET A 1 -8.92 -24.21 -1.73
C MET A 1 -8.59 -22.74 -1.92
N ARG A 2 -9.58 -21.85 -2.05
CA ARG A 2 -9.34 -20.39 -2.19
C ARG A 2 -9.48 -19.75 -0.80
N CYS A 3 -8.45 -19.02 -0.37
CA CYS A 3 -8.55 -18.15 0.80
C CYS A 3 -9.66 -17.10 0.54
N SER A 4 -10.53 -16.87 1.53
CA SER A 4 -11.62 -15.88 1.44
C SER A 4 -11.11 -14.43 1.55
N VAL A 5 -9.94 -14.24 2.15
CA VAL A 5 -9.29 -12.95 2.38
C VAL A 5 -8.65 -12.46 1.08
N ARG A 6 -9.05 -11.26 0.63
CA ARG A 6 -8.42 -10.58 -0.51
C ARG A 6 -7.17 -9.83 -0.07
N GLU A 7 -6.30 -9.51 -1.01
CA GLU A 7 -5.02 -8.83 -0.77
C GLU A 7 -5.16 -7.54 0.06
N TRP A 8 -6.24 -6.78 -0.18
CA TRP A 8 -6.52 -5.50 0.49
C TRP A 8 -7.40 -5.62 1.73
N ASP A 9 -7.79 -6.83 2.14
CA ASP A 9 -8.59 -7.03 3.34
C ASP A 9 -7.68 -7.02 4.58
N ILE A 10 -8.16 -6.40 5.66
CA ILE A 10 -7.50 -6.51 6.97
C ILE A 10 -8.07 -7.74 7.67
N PRO A 11 -7.30 -8.82 7.84
CA PRO A 11 -7.80 -10.08 8.38
C PRO A 11 -8.26 -9.91 9.83
N THR A 12 -9.38 -10.55 10.16
CA THR A 12 -9.89 -10.70 11.52
C THR A 12 -9.09 -11.75 12.29
N ALA A 13 -9.31 -11.85 13.61
CA ALA A 13 -8.71 -12.90 14.41
C ALA A 13 -9.13 -14.32 13.93
N ALA A 14 -10.35 -14.46 13.40
CA ALA A 14 -10.82 -15.71 12.83
C ALA A 14 -10.05 -16.06 11.54
N ASP A 15 -9.86 -15.08 10.66
CA ASP A 15 -9.08 -15.24 9.42
C ASP A 15 -7.63 -15.62 9.73
N LEU A 16 -7.00 -14.95 10.70
CA LEU A 16 -5.64 -15.28 11.15
C LEU A 16 -5.57 -16.68 11.75
N LYS A 17 -6.59 -17.12 12.49
CA LYS A 17 -6.64 -18.48 13.04
C LYS A 17 -6.74 -19.52 11.92
N GLU A 18 -7.58 -19.28 10.93
CA GLU A 18 -7.69 -20.13 9.73
C GLU A 18 -6.36 -20.18 8.98
N LEU A 19 -5.75 -19.03 8.69
CA LEU A 19 -4.45 -18.95 8.01
C LEU A 19 -3.33 -19.64 8.80
N SER A 20 -3.29 -19.45 10.13
CA SER A 20 -2.28 -20.07 11.00
C SER A 20 -2.43 -21.60 11.13
N SER A 21 -3.61 -22.14 10.79
CA SER A 21 -3.81 -23.59 10.73
C SER A 21 -3.08 -24.22 9.54
N TRP A 22 -2.61 -23.40 8.58
CA TRP A 22 -1.93 -23.86 7.38
C TRP A 22 -0.41 -23.95 7.55
N ASN A 23 0.18 -23.43 8.64
CA ASN A 23 1.64 -23.52 8.84
C ASN A 23 2.09 -23.45 10.33
N THR A 24 2.76 -24.51 10.81
CA THR A 24 3.15 -24.67 12.23
C THR A 24 4.42 -23.90 12.61
N GLU A 25 5.31 -23.59 11.65
CA GLU A 25 6.59 -22.90 11.91
C GLU A 25 6.44 -21.40 12.26
N GLU A 26 5.40 -20.73 11.76
CA GLU A 26 5.21 -19.28 11.93
C GLU A 26 4.86 -18.87 13.37
N LYS A 27 4.34 -19.81 14.19
CA LYS A 27 3.93 -19.54 15.58
C LYS A 27 5.09 -19.11 16.49
N ARG A 28 6.31 -19.57 16.23
CA ARG A 28 7.51 -19.17 17.01
C ARG A 28 8.08 -17.81 16.61
N LEU A 29 7.85 -17.38 15.36
CA LEU A 29 8.31 -16.08 14.86
C LEU A 29 7.38 -14.94 15.29
N LEU A 30 6.08 -15.23 15.48
CA LEU A 30 5.07 -14.25 15.89
C LEU A 30 5.21 -13.79 17.35
N SER A 31 5.80 -14.60 18.23
CA SER A 31 5.91 -14.30 19.66
C SER A 31 7.05 -13.36 20.05
N SER A 32 8.03 -13.12 19.17
CA SER A 32 9.19 -12.26 19.44
C SER A 32 9.00 -10.80 18.99
N ILE A 33 7.82 -10.43 18.48
CA ILE A 33 7.67 -9.20 17.71
C ILE A 33 7.32 -8.01 18.60
N ARG A 34 8.07 -6.91 18.46
CA ARG A 34 7.70 -5.62 19.06
C ARG A 34 6.48 -5.06 18.35
N HIS A 35 5.45 -4.78 19.13
CA HIS A 35 4.17 -4.30 18.65
C HIS A 35 4.25 -2.80 18.37
N GLY A 36 3.51 -2.32 17.36
CA GLY A 36 3.20 -0.90 17.23
C GLY A 36 2.44 -0.39 18.46
N SER A 37 2.30 0.94 18.58
CA SER A 37 1.57 1.57 19.70
C SER A 37 0.10 1.11 19.83
N ASP A 38 -0.44 0.48 18.79
CA ASP A 38 -1.78 -0.11 18.72
C ASP A 38 -1.81 -1.64 18.93
N GLY A 39 -0.67 -2.27 19.24
CA GLY A 39 -0.59 -3.72 19.38
C GLY A 39 -0.46 -4.47 18.05
N SER A 40 -0.44 -3.80 16.89
CA SER A 40 -0.28 -4.46 15.61
C SER A 40 1.18 -4.73 15.29
N VAL A 41 1.47 -5.94 14.81
CA VAL A 41 2.78 -6.35 14.31
C VAL A 41 3.03 -5.87 12.87
N TYR A 42 1.94 -5.54 12.16
CA TYR A 42 1.95 -5.25 10.73
C TYR A 42 1.20 -3.96 10.43
N ARG A 43 1.82 -3.08 9.65
CA ARG A 43 1.14 -1.89 9.13
C ARG A 43 0.33 -2.26 7.90
N PHE A 44 -0.97 -2.00 7.93
CA PHE A 44 -1.84 -2.09 6.75
C PHE A 44 -1.75 -0.81 5.92
N SER A 45 -2.01 -0.91 4.62
CA SER A 45 -2.03 0.26 3.74
C SER A 45 -3.19 1.17 4.11
N ALA A 46 -3.06 2.47 3.85
CA ALA A 46 -4.20 3.39 3.98
C ALA A 46 -5.41 2.96 3.13
N ALA A 47 -5.17 2.37 1.94
CA ALA A 47 -6.23 1.82 1.10
C ALA A 47 -7.04 0.71 1.80
N ALA A 48 -6.37 -0.30 2.36
CA ALA A 48 -7.01 -1.38 3.13
C ALA A 48 -7.81 -0.85 4.33
N SER A 49 -7.26 0.09 5.09
CA SER A 49 -7.97 0.73 6.20
C SER A 49 -9.23 1.48 5.72
N ALA A 50 -9.13 2.22 4.60
CA ALA A 50 -10.27 2.90 4.01
C ALA A 50 -11.34 1.93 3.50
N ILE A 51 -10.94 0.82 2.88
CA ILE A 51 -11.87 -0.23 2.43
C ILE A 51 -12.64 -0.78 3.63
N ARG A 52 -11.95 -1.13 4.71
CA ARG A 52 -12.59 -1.62 5.94
C ARG A 52 -13.58 -0.62 6.52
N TYR A 53 -13.22 0.67 6.55
CA TYR A 53 -14.12 1.73 6.99
C TYR A 53 -15.35 1.88 6.09
N LEU A 54 -15.15 1.87 4.77
CA LEU A 54 -16.25 1.95 3.80
C LEU A 54 -17.19 0.74 3.92
N GLN A 55 -16.66 -0.45 4.21
CA GLN A 55 -17.47 -1.63 4.48
C GLN A 55 -18.29 -1.50 5.77
N SER A 56 -17.79 -0.80 6.78
CA SER A 56 -18.47 -0.67 8.09
C SER A 56 -19.55 0.40 8.12
N ILE A 57 -19.71 1.21 7.07
CA ILE A 57 -20.69 2.29 7.02
C ILE A 57 -21.83 2.00 6.01
N PRO A 58 -23.06 2.47 6.27
CA PRO A 58 -24.18 2.26 5.35
C PRO A 58 -23.97 2.92 3.98
N ALA A 59 -24.55 2.33 2.93
CA ALA A 59 -24.49 2.85 1.56
C ALA A 59 -24.98 4.30 1.45
N ALA A 60 -26.00 4.68 2.23
CA ALA A 60 -26.50 6.06 2.29
C ALA A 60 -25.41 7.06 2.71
N MET A 61 -24.52 6.67 3.64
CA MET A 61 -23.40 7.51 4.06
C MET A 61 -22.26 7.49 3.03
N ARG A 62 -21.97 6.32 2.44
CA ARG A 62 -21.01 6.22 1.33
C ARG A 62 -21.37 7.11 0.14
N ALA A 63 -22.67 7.21 -0.17
CA ALA A 63 -23.19 8.07 -1.22
C ALA A 63 -23.02 9.58 -0.95
N GLN A 64 -22.75 9.98 0.30
CA GLN A 64 -22.46 11.39 0.65
C GLN A 64 -20.97 11.73 0.60
N LEU A 65 -20.08 10.73 0.57
CA LEU A 65 -18.64 10.97 0.47
C LEU A 65 -18.29 11.59 -0.88
N ARG A 66 -17.35 12.52 -0.89
CA ARG A 66 -16.89 13.20 -2.12
C ARG A 66 -15.40 13.08 -2.33
N LYS A 67 -14.62 13.07 -1.25
CA LYS A 67 -13.16 12.98 -1.30
C LYS A 67 -12.63 12.07 -0.20
N ILE A 68 -11.73 11.16 -0.56
CA ILE A 68 -10.91 10.39 0.36
C ILE A 68 -9.45 10.63 -0.01
N VAL A 69 -8.64 11.02 0.97
CA VAL A 69 -7.18 11.13 0.80
C VAL A 69 -6.53 9.98 1.57
N LEU A 70 -5.88 9.10 0.84
CA LEU A 70 -5.13 7.98 1.40
C LEU A 70 -3.67 8.40 1.51
N VAL A 71 -3.12 8.32 2.72
CA VAL A 71 -1.73 8.71 3.00
C VAL A 71 -0.92 7.47 3.28
N GLU A 72 -0.16 7.03 2.28
CA GLU A 72 0.75 5.88 2.36
C GLU A 72 2.14 6.38 2.77
N ASP A 73 2.28 6.79 4.03
CA ASP A 73 3.48 7.39 4.59
C ASP A 73 4.54 6.38 5.04
N TYR A 74 4.17 5.12 5.27
CA TYR A 74 5.09 4.03 5.58
C TYR A 74 4.72 2.77 4.83
N ARG A 75 5.70 1.88 4.67
CA ARG A 75 5.49 0.61 3.99
C ARG A 75 4.48 -0.26 4.73
N SER A 76 3.62 -0.91 3.96
CA SER A 76 2.57 -1.80 4.43
C SER A 76 2.73 -3.21 3.88
N VAL A 77 2.09 -4.18 4.53
CA VAL A 77 2.13 -5.59 4.13
C VAL A 77 1.26 -5.89 2.91
N ALA A 78 1.44 -7.08 2.34
CA ALA A 78 0.55 -7.71 1.35
C ALA A 78 0.43 -7.04 -0.03
N HIS A 79 1.51 -6.46 -0.57
CA HIS A 79 1.51 -5.80 -1.89
C HIS A 79 0.62 -4.55 -1.95
N PRO A 80 0.90 -3.52 -1.10
CA PRO A 80 0.04 -2.36 -0.98
C PRO A 80 -0.22 -1.63 -2.30
N GLU A 81 0.68 -1.72 -3.29
CA GLU A 81 0.48 -1.19 -4.64
C GLU A 81 -0.86 -1.61 -5.25
N SER A 82 -1.31 -2.86 -5.05
CA SER A 82 -2.53 -3.40 -5.66
C SER A 82 -3.82 -3.03 -4.93
N HIS A 83 -3.72 -2.54 -3.69
CA HIS A 83 -4.88 -2.42 -2.79
C HIS A 83 -5.93 -1.41 -3.26
N ALA A 84 -5.57 -0.50 -4.16
CA ALA A 84 -6.54 0.42 -4.77
C ALA A 84 -7.64 -0.31 -5.57
N ARG A 85 -7.42 -1.56 -6.00
CA ARG A 85 -8.44 -2.40 -6.64
C ARG A 85 -9.66 -2.61 -5.73
N GLY A 86 -9.46 -2.72 -4.42
CA GLY A 86 -10.55 -2.87 -3.46
C GLY A 86 -11.48 -1.65 -3.34
N LEU A 87 -11.08 -0.50 -3.90
CA LEU A 87 -11.89 0.73 -3.90
C LEU A 87 -12.86 0.83 -5.08
N ILE A 88 -12.71 -0.03 -6.10
CA ILE A 88 -13.51 -0.02 -7.32
C ILE A 88 -15.02 -0.11 -7.03
N PRO A 89 -15.52 -1.02 -6.17
CA PRO A 89 -16.95 -1.12 -5.91
C PRO A 89 -17.54 0.17 -5.33
N PHE A 90 -16.80 0.86 -4.44
CA PHE A 90 -17.27 2.10 -3.81
C PHE A 90 -17.28 3.28 -4.77
N CYS A 91 -16.30 3.35 -5.68
CA CYS A 91 -16.28 4.38 -6.71
C CYS A 91 -17.39 4.16 -7.75
N ARG A 92 -17.76 2.91 -8.04
CA ARG A 92 -18.92 2.58 -8.89
C ARG A 92 -20.25 2.93 -8.20
N GLU A 93 -20.37 2.63 -6.91
CA GLU A 93 -21.56 2.95 -6.11
C GLU A 93 -21.79 4.46 -6.01
N ASN A 94 -20.70 5.23 -5.88
CA ASN A 94 -20.74 6.69 -5.79
C ASN A 94 -19.84 7.32 -6.87
N PRO A 95 -20.40 7.66 -8.06
CA PRO A 95 -19.65 8.28 -9.16
C PRO A 95 -19.05 9.66 -8.83
N LEU A 96 -19.49 10.31 -7.75
CA LEU A 96 -18.96 11.59 -7.27
C LEU A 96 -17.79 11.42 -6.29
N LEU A 97 -17.48 10.19 -5.87
CA LEU A 97 -16.35 9.90 -4.99
C LEU A 97 -15.03 10.05 -5.74
N ARG A 98 -14.13 10.86 -5.17
CA ARG A 98 -12.75 11.03 -5.64
C ARG A 98 -11.79 10.49 -4.59
N VAL A 99 -10.94 9.56 -4.99
CA VAL A 99 -9.88 8.97 -4.17
C VAL A 99 -8.54 9.52 -4.62
N GLU A 100 -7.83 10.17 -3.72
CA GLU A 100 -6.47 10.63 -3.93
C GLU A 100 -5.53 9.78 -3.08
N ARG A 101 -4.68 8.97 -3.72
CA ARG A 101 -3.72 8.10 -3.04
C ARG A 101 -2.33 8.71 -3.10
N ARG A 102 -1.85 9.23 -1.98
CA ARG A 102 -0.53 9.85 -1.82
C ARG A 102 0.46 8.83 -1.28
N VAL A 103 1.54 8.59 -1.99
CA VAL A 103 2.58 7.62 -1.63
C VAL A 103 3.87 8.35 -1.38
N ASN A 104 4.34 8.34 -0.13
CA ASN A 104 5.56 9.05 0.23
C ASN A 104 6.79 8.32 -0.32
N LEU A 105 7.54 8.99 -1.18
CA LEU A 105 8.68 8.39 -1.85
C LEU A 105 9.78 8.01 -0.86
N TRP A 106 10.07 8.85 0.13
CA TRP A 106 11.18 8.61 1.06
C TRP A 106 10.83 7.59 2.13
N ARG A 107 9.68 7.72 2.79
CA ARG A 107 9.30 6.92 3.95
C ARG A 107 8.57 5.62 3.59
N ASN A 108 8.08 5.51 2.36
CA ASN A 108 7.41 4.31 1.87
C ASN A 108 8.17 3.69 0.67
N LEU A 109 8.15 4.35 -0.48
CA LEU A 109 8.51 3.73 -1.76
C LEU A 109 10.01 3.37 -1.85
N PHE A 110 10.89 4.22 -1.33
CA PHE A 110 12.34 4.01 -1.35
C PHE A 110 12.86 3.18 -0.17
N GLN A 111 11.99 2.73 0.73
CA GLN A 111 12.34 1.82 1.83
C GLN A 111 12.39 0.35 1.38
N VAL A 112 12.62 0.09 0.09
CA VAL A 112 12.79 -1.26 -0.43
C VAL A 112 14.18 -1.77 -0.14
N ASP A 113 14.26 -2.70 0.81
CA ASP A 113 15.41 -3.57 0.98
C ASP A 113 15.03 -5.01 0.63
N LYS A 114 15.69 -5.51 -0.41
CA LYS A 114 15.50 -6.83 -1.02
C LYS A 114 16.07 -7.97 -0.16
N ARG A 115 16.72 -7.66 0.96
CA ARG A 115 17.22 -8.64 1.94
C ARG A 115 16.15 -9.09 2.93
N TRP A 116 15.03 -8.37 3.00
CA TRP A 116 13.96 -8.66 3.96
C TRP A 116 12.84 -9.45 3.29
N HIS A 117 12.90 -10.75 3.48
CA HIS A 117 11.97 -11.71 2.87
C HIS A 117 10.68 -11.87 3.66
N THR A 118 10.65 -11.44 4.92
CA THR A 118 9.46 -11.56 5.77
C THR A 118 8.87 -10.20 6.15
N PRO A 119 7.53 -10.08 6.28
CA PRO A 119 6.87 -8.89 6.81
C PRO A 119 7.43 -8.44 8.16
N HIS A 120 7.90 -9.37 8.99
CA HIS A 120 8.55 -9.12 10.28
C HIS A 120 9.85 -8.31 10.14
N GLN A 121 10.76 -8.77 9.26
CA GLN A 121 12.02 -8.08 9.02
C GLN A 121 11.78 -6.65 8.51
N GLN A 122 10.78 -6.47 7.65
CA GLN A 122 10.43 -5.15 7.15
C GLN A 122 9.93 -4.21 8.26
N CYS A 123 9.17 -4.73 9.24
CA CYS A 123 8.67 -3.93 10.38
C CYS A 123 9.78 -3.54 11.36
N GLU A 124 10.69 -4.46 11.73
CA GLU A 124 11.81 -4.15 12.65
C GLU A 124 12.77 -3.10 12.07
N HIS A 125 12.91 -3.06 10.74
CA HIS A 125 13.86 -2.18 10.07
C HIS A 125 13.30 -0.82 9.66
N GLN A 126 11.96 -0.61 9.71
CA GLN A 126 11.35 0.73 9.54
C GLN A 126 11.85 1.75 10.58
N HIS A 127 12.39 1.29 11.71
CA HIS A 127 12.93 2.13 12.77
C HIS A 127 14.44 2.37 12.69
N ARG A 128 15.15 1.77 11.72
CA ARG A 128 16.58 2.02 11.51
C ARG A 128 16.75 3.01 10.37
N ALA A 129 17.48 4.11 10.63
CA ALA A 129 17.86 5.05 9.58
C ALA A 129 18.62 4.28 8.48
N ALA A 130 17.96 4.12 7.33
CA ALA A 130 18.55 3.45 6.19
C ALA A 130 19.70 4.32 5.65
N THR A 131 20.93 4.02 6.05
CA THR A 131 22.16 4.60 5.49
C THR A 131 22.49 4.06 4.08
N ARG A 132 21.51 3.47 3.39
CA ARG A 132 21.73 2.74 2.14
C ARG A 132 21.56 3.66 0.93
N ALA A 133 22.54 3.62 0.03
CA ALA A 133 22.44 4.28 -1.27
C ALA A 133 21.25 3.73 -2.08
N LEU A 134 20.44 4.64 -2.61
CA LEU A 134 19.36 4.33 -3.54
C LEU A 134 19.95 3.91 -4.89
N ARG A 135 19.59 2.71 -5.36
CA ARG A 135 20.02 2.24 -6.68
C ARG A 135 18.95 2.59 -7.70
N SER A 136 19.34 3.11 -8.87
CA SER A 136 18.42 3.48 -9.96
C SER A 136 17.44 2.36 -10.30
N ARG A 137 17.93 1.12 -10.42
CA ARG A 137 17.08 -0.05 -10.67
C ARG A 137 15.98 -0.26 -9.63
N ASP A 138 16.29 0.01 -8.35
CA ASP A 138 15.36 -0.24 -7.25
C ASP A 138 14.28 0.85 -7.29
N ILE A 139 14.67 2.11 -7.48
CA ILE A 139 13.77 3.26 -7.70
C ILE A 139 12.80 2.98 -8.84
N THR A 140 13.31 2.67 -10.03
CA THR A 140 12.49 2.41 -11.22
C THR A 140 11.53 1.24 -10.97
N SER A 141 12.02 0.12 -10.44
CA SER A 141 11.19 -1.05 -10.19
C SER A 141 10.03 -0.78 -9.23
N THR A 142 10.28 -0.02 -8.15
CA THR A 142 9.22 0.26 -7.17
C THR A 142 8.24 1.30 -7.69
N VAL A 143 8.70 2.35 -8.38
CA VAL A 143 7.78 3.31 -9.02
C VAL A 143 6.91 2.63 -10.07
N ALA A 144 7.50 1.76 -10.89
CA ALA A 144 6.79 1.03 -11.92
C ALA A 144 5.65 0.16 -11.36
N LEU A 145 5.84 -0.51 -10.22
CA LEU A 145 4.78 -1.30 -9.57
C LEU A 145 3.54 -0.43 -9.26
N TRP A 146 3.74 0.69 -8.59
CA TRP A 146 2.65 1.59 -8.20
C TRP A 146 1.95 2.23 -9.40
N VAL A 147 2.72 2.66 -10.41
CA VAL A 147 2.16 3.24 -11.63
C VAL A 147 1.39 2.20 -12.44
N THR A 148 1.94 0.98 -12.60
CA THR A 148 1.29 -0.11 -13.33
C THR A 148 -0.02 -0.51 -12.66
N GLU A 149 -0.02 -0.65 -11.33
CA GLU A 149 -1.23 -0.96 -10.57
C GLU A 149 -2.29 0.15 -10.70
N ALA A 150 -1.89 1.43 -10.65
CA ALA A 150 -2.80 2.55 -10.87
C ALA A 150 -3.38 2.56 -12.30
N LEU A 151 -2.56 2.29 -13.32
CA LEU A 151 -3.02 2.19 -14.72
C LEU A 151 -3.98 1.02 -14.93
N ALA A 152 -3.78 -0.10 -14.21
CA ALA A 152 -4.65 -1.27 -14.28
C ALA A 152 -6.05 -1.05 -13.67
N LEU A 153 -6.26 0.01 -12.88
CA LEU A 153 -7.56 0.30 -12.27
C LEU A 153 -8.64 0.60 -13.30
N GLY A 154 -8.32 1.35 -14.36
CA GLY A 154 -9.26 1.69 -15.42
C GLY A 154 -9.82 0.45 -16.12
N PRO A 155 -8.97 -0.45 -16.66
CA PRO A 155 -9.40 -1.73 -17.22
C PRO A 155 -10.11 -2.65 -16.22
N ALA A 156 -9.76 -2.61 -14.94
CA ALA A 156 -10.51 -3.30 -13.86
C ALA A 156 -11.88 -2.65 -13.57
N GLY A 157 -12.17 -1.52 -14.21
CA GLY A 157 -13.42 -0.76 -14.24
C GLY A 157 -13.59 0.19 -13.06
N MET A 158 -12.50 0.77 -12.58
CA MET A 158 -12.53 2.01 -11.81
C MET A 158 -13.11 3.13 -12.69
N PRO A 159 -14.12 3.90 -12.23
CA PRO A 159 -14.66 5.01 -13.00
C PRO A 159 -13.61 6.05 -13.37
N ALA A 160 -13.77 6.68 -14.54
CA ALA A 160 -12.88 7.74 -14.98
C ALA A 160 -12.85 8.90 -13.97
N ALA A 161 -11.64 9.42 -13.74
CA ALA A 161 -11.37 10.49 -12.78
C ALA A 161 -11.74 10.19 -11.31
N SER A 162 -12.17 8.98 -10.93
CA SER A 162 -12.47 8.67 -9.52
C SER A 162 -11.22 8.39 -8.69
N PHE A 163 -10.07 8.19 -9.32
CA PHE A 163 -8.81 7.86 -8.66
C PHE A 163 -7.65 8.69 -9.21
N SER A 164 -6.77 9.13 -8.32
CA SER A 164 -5.48 9.73 -8.67
C SER A 164 -4.37 9.18 -7.77
N LEU A 165 -3.27 8.76 -8.38
CA LEU A 165 -2.02 8.43 -7.67
C LEU A 165 -1.13 9.68 -7.62
N VAL A 166 -0.65 10.01 -6.42
CA VAL A 166 0.30 11.11 -6.18
C VAL A 166 1.56 10.53 -5.57
N LEU A 167 2.69 10.71 -6.25
CA LEU A 167 4.01 10.38 -5.72
C LEU A 167 4.53 11.58 -4.93
N ASP A 168 4.50 11.46 -3.61
CA ASP A 168 4.82 12.53 -2.67
C ASP A 168 6.33 12.56 -2.37
N GLY A 169 6.99 13.67 -2.72
CA GLY A 169 8.43 13.85 -2.58
C GLY A 169 8.91 14.32 -1.20
N ASP A 170 8.01 14.55 -0.24
CA ASP A 170 8.38 15.04 1.10
C ASP A 170 9.27 14.04 1.85
N PRO A 171 10.34 14.49 2.54
CA PRO A 171 10.66 15.90 2.85
C PRO A 171 11.57 16.59 1.83
N ALA A 172 11.95 15.93 0.74
CA ALA A 172 12.92 16.46 -0.24
C ALA A 172 12.35 16.48 -1.68
N PRO A 173 11.30 17.26 -1.95
CA PRO A 173 10.57 17.22 -3.23
C PRO A 173 11.46 17.56 -4.43
N GLN A 174 12.41 18.49 -4.28
CA GLN A 174 13.33 18.86 -5.35
C GLN A 174 14.32 17.74 -5.71
N LEU A 175 14.77 16.99 -4.70
CA LEU A 175 15.62 15.82 -4.95
C LEU A 175 14.80 14.70 -5.61
N CYS A 176 13.56 14.47 -5.17
CA CYS A 176 12.65 13.53 -5.82
C CYS A 176 12.38 13.88 -7.27
N ALA A 177 12.12 15.15 -7.60
CA ALA A 177 11.91 15.60 -8.97
C ALA A 177 13.12 15.28 -9.87
N ARG A 178 14.35 15.55 -9.37
CA ARG A 178 15.58 15.19 -10.10
C ARG A 178 15.73 13.68 -10.27
N ILE A 179 15.48 12.89 -9.23
CA ILE A 179 15.50 11.43 -9.32
C ILE A 179 14.50 10.95 -10.38
N PHE A 180 13.29 11.49 -10.38
CA PHE A 180 12.26 11.11 -11.33
C PHE A 180 12.68 11.41 -12.78
N GLN A 181 13.25 12.59 -13.03
CA GLN A 181 13.74 12.97 -14.36
C GLN A 181 14.94 12.14 -14.82
N THR A 182 15.94 11.97 -13.95
CA THR A 182 17.22 11.35 -14.32
C THR A 182 17.21 9.82 -14.31
N VAL A 183 16.29 9.23 -13.55
CA VAL A 183 16.19 7.76 -13.39
C VAL A 183 14.89 7.25 -13.99
N VAL A 184 13.73 7.67 -13.47
CA VAL A 184 12.44 7.05 -13.83
C VAL A 184 12.07 7.38 -15.27
N GLN A 185 12.12 8.64 -15.67
CA GLN A 185 11.79 9.05 -17.05
C GLN A 185 12.80 8.51 -18.06
N ARG A 186 14.09 8.50 -17.70
CA ARG A 186 15.12 7.87 -18.51
C ARG A 186 14.75 6.40 -18.75
N ASP A 187 14.54 5.62 -17.71
CA ASP A 187 14.29 4.18 -17.83
C ASP A 187 12.94 3.87 -18.49
N ALA A 188 11.96 4.78 -18.47
CA ALA A 188 10.68 4.64 -19.15
C ALA A 188 10.72 4.97 -20.65
N ALA A 189 11.77 5.65 -21.13
CA ALA A 189 11.92 6.07 -22.52
C ALA A 189 12.69 5.07 -23.40
N TRP A 190 13.19 3.98 -22.81
CA TRP A 190 13.91 2.89 -23.48
C TRP A 190 13.15 1.57 -23.31
#